data_AF-A0A964VUF5-F1
#
_entry.id   AF-A0A964VUF5-F1
#
_cell.length_a   1.000
_cell.length_b   1.000
_cell.length_c   1.000
_cell.angle_alpha   90.00
_cell.angle_beta   90.00
_cell.angle_gamma   90.00
#
_symmetry.space_group_name_H-M   'P 1'
#
loop_
_entity.id
_entity.type
_entity.pdbx_description
1 polymer ?
#
loop_
_entity_poly.entity_id
_entity_poly.type
_entity_poly.pdbx_seq_one_letter_code
_entity_poly.pdbx_strand_id
1 'polypeptide(L)'
;MRTTLDLPDPLFKEVKTRAIQEGVTLKELLATYIEAGLRGRSTPASDIDPRANTHPLPIAWERVPGEPPTPSRTNAEIEAILDQEDMDNHHRVMGQTRPKP
;
A
#
# COMPACT_ATOMS: atom_id res chain seq x y z
N MET A 1 -27.01 18.32 3.01
CA MET A 1 -27.25 19.30 4.09
C MET A 1 -26.24 20.44 3.96
N ARG A 2 -26.58 21.66 4.41
CA ARG A 2 -25.65 22.80 4.45
C ARG A 2 -25.04 22.87 5.85
N THR A 3 -23.72 22.77 5.93
CA THR A 3 -22.97 22.83 7.19
C THR A 3 -21.98 23.98 7.09
N THR A 4 -21.86 24.76 8.17
CA THR A 4 -20.84 25.79 8.30
C THR A 4 -19.68 25.20 9.09
N LEU A 5 -18.47 25.22 8.52
CA LEU A 5 -17.24 24.72 9.14
C LEU A 5 -16.29 25.89 9.29
N ASP A 6 -15.77 26.10 10.50
CA ASP A 6 -14.74 27.09 10.75
C ASP A 6 -13.36 26.47 10.47
N LEU A 7 -12.58 27.13 9.60
CA LEU A 7 -11.26 26.68 9.19
C LEU A 7 -10.28 27.85 9.33
N PRO A 8 -9.08 27.62 9.89
CA PRO A 8 -8.03 28.64 9.90
C PRO A 8 -7.74 29.14 8.48
N ASP A 9 -7.53 30.46 8.32
CA ASP A 9 -7.18 31.08 7.03
C ASP A 9 -6.06 30.36 6.24
N PRO A 10 -4.93 29.92 6.87
CA PRO A 10 -3.90 29.19 6.13
C PRO A 10 -4.40 27.85 5.59
N LEU A 11 -5.23 27.12 6.35
CA LEU A 11 -5.77 25.83 5.94
C LEU A 11 -6.76 26.02 4.79
N PHE A 12 -7.61 27.04 4.87
CA PHE A 12 -8.57 27.34 3.80
C PHE A 12 -7.87 27.65 2.47
N LYS A 13 -6.77 28.41 2.49
CA LYS A 13 -5.95 28.67 1.31
C LYS A 13 -5.38 27.39 0.71
N GLU A 14 -4.84 26.50 1.54
CA GLU A 14 -4.25 25.24 1.09
C GLU A 14 -5.31 24.33 0.43
N VAL A 15 -6.44 24.12 1.09
CA VAL A 15 -7.53 23.28 0.56
C VAL A 15 -8.07 23.88 -0.75
N LYS A 16 -8.18 25.20 -0.84
CA LYS A 16 -8.61 25.87 -2.08
C LYS A 16 -7.62 25.69 -3.22
N THR A 17 -6.32 25.87 -2.96
CA THR A 17 -5.27 25.62 -3.95
C THR A 17 -5.32 24.18 -4.45
N ARG A 18 -5.49 23.24 -3.54
CA ARG A 18 -5.56 21.82 -3.87
C ARG A 18 -6.78 21.44 -4.69
N ALA A 19 -7.95 22.02 -4.39
CA ALA A 19 -9.15 21.84 -5.20
C ALA A 19 -8.94 22.31 -6.65
N ILE A 20 -8.23 23.44 -6.85
CA ILE A 20 -7.89 23.95 -8.19
C ILE A 20 -6.93 23.00 -8.90
N GLN A 21 -5.89 22.52 -8.21
CA GLN A 21 -4.91 21.60 -8.79
C GLN A 21 -5.53 20.27 -9.23
N GLU A 22 -6.47 19.75 -8.45
CA GLU A 22 -7.16 18.50 -8.73
C GLU A 22 -8.36 18.68 -9.68
N GLY A 23 -8.73 19.93 -10.01
CA GLY A 23 -9.84 20.24 -10.93
C GLY A 23 -11.22 19.91 -10.36
N VAL A 24 -11.35 19.80 -9.03
CA VAL A 24 -12.59 19.44 -8.33
C VAL A 24 -13.15 20.63 -7.55
N THR A 25 -14.43 20.58 -7.18
CA THR A 25 -14.98 21.64 -6.34
C THR A 25 -14.48 21.51 -4.89
N LEU A 26 -14.38 22.64 -4.19
CA LEU A 26 -13.98 22.68 -2.78
C LEU A 26 -14.85 21.76 -1.90
N LYS A 27 -16.15 21.68 -2.21
CA LYS A 27 -17.11 20.84 -1.49
C LYS A 27 -16.79 19.35 -1.65
N GLU A 28 -16.46 18.91 -2.86
CA GLU A 28 -16.12 17.51 -3.15
C GLU A 28 -14.81 17.12 -2.48
N LEU A 29 -13.78 17.97 -2.58
CA LEU A 29 -12.51 17.72 -1.92
C LEU A 29 -12.69 17.57 -0.40
N LEU A 30 -13.47 18.47 0.21
CA LEU A 30 -13.73 18.43 1.64
C LEU A 30 -14.53 17.18 2.05
N ALA A 31 -15.50 16.76 1.24
CA ALA A 31 -16.25 15.52 1.48
C ALA A 31 -15.30 14.31 1.48
N THR A 32 -14.46 14.18 0.46
CA THR A 32 -13.47 13.11 0.34
C THR A 32 -12.52 13.06 1.54
N TYR A 33 -12.03 14.21 2.00
CA TYR A 33 -11.15 14.27 3.17
C TYR A 33 -11.86 13.89 4.47
N ILE A 34 -13.11 14.33 4.65
CA ILE A 34 -13.91 13.94 5.81
C ILE A 34 -14.19 12.43 5.78
N GLU A 35 -14.59 11.88 4.63
CA GLU A 35 -14.83 10.45 4.45
C GLU A 35 -13.56 9.61 4.71
N ALA A 36 -12.42 10.04 4.17
CA ALA A 36 -11.13 9.40 4.40
C ALA A 36 -10.73 9.47 5.89
N GLY A 37 -10.92 10.63 6.52
CA GLY A 37 -10.64 10.83 7.95
C GLY A 37 -11.54 10.01 8.86
N LEU A 38 -12.81 9.79 8.48
CA LEU A 38 -13.73 8.92 9.21
C LEU A 38 -13.44 7.43 8.98
N ARG A 39 -13.09 7.04 7.75
CA ARG A 39 -12.72 5.65 7.41
C ARG A 39 -11.41 5.21 8.07
N GLY A 40 -10.45 6.13 8.19
CA GLY A 40 -9.18 5.90 8.90
C GLY A 40 -9.32 5.85 10.42
N ARG A 41 -10.40 6.39 11.01
CA ARG A 41 -10.64 6.45 12.46
C ARG A 41 -11.38 5.20 13.00
N SER A 42 -11.30 4.06 12.32
CA SER A 42 -11.82 2.78 12.85
C SER A 42 -10.81 2.00 13.69
N THR A 43 -9.64 2.56 13.98
CA THR A 43 -8.73 2.05 15.00
C THR A 43 -8.21 3.22 15.84
N PRO A 44 -8.14 3.10 17.19
CA PRO A 44 -7.33 4.05 17.95
C PRO A 44 -5.91 3.99 17.37
N ALA A 45 -5.41 5.14 16.93
CA ALA A 45 -4.12 5.34 16.29
C ALA A 45 -2.91 5.12 17.24
N SER A 46 -3.03 4.17 18.18
CA SER A 46 -1.94 3.72 19.06
C SER A 46 -1.29 2.40 18.62
N ASP A 47 -1.87 1.65 17.68
CA ASP A 47 -1.37 0.30 17.35
C ASP A 47 -1.04 0.06 15.87
N ILE A 48 -1.10 1.08 15.02
CA ILE A 48 -0.56 0.97 13.66
C ILE A 48 0.76 1.72 13.65
N ASP A 49 1.83 1.02 14.04
CA ASP A 49 3.18 1.53 13.88
C ASP A 49 3.45 1.68 12.37
N PRO A 50 3.62 2.90 11.84
CA PRO A 50 3.89 3.10 10.41
C PRO A 50 5.25 2.51 9.98
N ARG A 51 6.03 1.97 10.93
CA ARG A 51 7.26 1.21 10.70
C ARG A 51 7.06 -0.30 10.66
N ALA A 52 5.83 -0.79 10.75
CA ALA A 52 5.50 -2.19 10.48
C ALA A 52 5.59 -2.51 8.98
N ASN A 53 6.77 -2.26 8.39
CA ASN A 53 7.18 -2.99 7.21
C ASN A 53 7.29 -4.45 7.65
N THR A 54 6.32 -5.27 7.26
CA THR A 54 6.33 -6.72 7.50
C THR A 54 7.53 -7.39 6.81
N HIS A 55 8.17 -6.70 5.88
CA HIS A 55 9.34 -7.17 5.17
C HIS A 55 10.62 -6.66 5.83
N PRO A 56 11.60 -7.55 6.12
CA PRO A 56 12.90 -7.13 6.58
C PRO A 56 13.54 -6.19 5.55
N LEU A 57 14.31 -5.21 6.02
CA LEU A 57 15.12 -4.37 5.14
C LEU A 57 16.05 -5.29 4.31
N PRO A 58 16.28 -4.99 3.02
CA PRO A 58 17.17 -5.80 2.21
C PRO A 58 18.57 -5.84 2.83
N ILE A 59 19.12 -7.05 2.98
CA ILE A 59 20.46 -7.27 3.50
C ILE A 59 21.44 -7.15 2.32
N ALA A 60 22.44 -6.28 2.45
CA ALA A 60 23.53 -6.20 1.48
C ALA A 60 24.42 -7.44 1.59
N TRP A 61 24.66 -8.12 0.48
CA TRP A 61 25.58 -9.26 0.37
C TRP A 61 26.90 -8.81 -0.28
N GLU A 62 28.01 -9.36 0.19
CA GLU A 62 29.34 -9.09 -0.38
C GLU A 62 29.40 -9.66 -1.81
N ARG A 63 29.89 -8.86 -2.76
CA ARG A 63 30.07 -9.32 -4.14
C ARG A 63 31.32 -10.18 -4.23
N VAL A 64 31.15 -11.43 -4.65
CA VAL A 64 32.27 -12.29 -5.06
C VAL A 64 32.82 -11.75 -6.38
N PRO A 65 34.12 -11.36 -6.45
CA PRO A 65 34.72 -10.90 -7.69
C PRO A 65 34.70 -12.00 -8.76
N GLY A 66 34.17 -11.68 -9.95
CA GLY A 66 34.12 -12.61 -11.08
C GLY A 66 32.83 -13.42 -11.20
N GLU A 67 31.95 -13.38 -10.21
CA GLU A 67 30.64 -14.05 -10.27
C GLU A 67 29.54 -13.05 -10.67
N PRO A 68 28.63 -13.42 -11.60
CA PRO A 68 27.50 -12.56 -11.91
C PRO A 68 26.62 -12.36 -10.66
N PRO A 69 26.07 -11.16 -10.45
CA PRO A 69 25.27 -10.83 -9.26
C PRO A 69 23.99 -11.68 -9.13
N THR A 70 23.59 -12.35 -10.20
CA THR A 70 22.51 -13.33 -10.23
C THR A 70 23.03 -14.55 -10.98
N PRO A 71 22.89 -15.77 -10.42
CA PRO A 71 23.22 -16.97 -11.17
C PRO A 71 22.36 -17.02 -12.44
N SER A 72 22.99 -17.20 -13.59
CA SER A 72 22.28 -17.37 -14.86
C SER A 72 21.55 -18.71 -14.85
N ARG A 73 20.22 -18.68 -14.82
CA ARG A 73 19.39 -19.87 -15.03
C ARG A 73 19.02 -19.99 -16.50
N THR A 74 18.87 -21.22 -16.99
CA THR A 74 18.28 -21.47 -18.31
C THR A 74 16.79 -21.13 -18.31
N ASN A 75 16.20 -20.87 -19.48
CA ASN A 75 14.77 -20.58 -19.60
C ASN A 75 13.91 -21.71 -18.99
N ALA A 76 14.28 -22.98 -19.23
CA ALA A 76 13.57 -24.12 -18.67
C ALA A 76 13.60 -24.17 -17.13
N GLU A 77 14.74 -23.80 -16.51
CA GLU A 77 14.83 -23.70 -15.05
C GLU A 77 13.99 -22.54 -14.50
N ILE A 78 13.91 -21.43 -15.23
CA ILE A 78 13.06 -20.30 -14.87
C ILE A 78 11.58 -20.72 -14.92
N GLU A 79 11.17 -21.41 -15.98
CA GLU A 79 9.80 -21.91 -16.15
C GLU A 79 9.40 -22.87 -15.01
N ALA A 80 10.28 -23.78 -14.62
CA ALA A 80 10.02 -24.70 -13.52
C ALA A 80 9.81 -23.99 -12.17
N ILE A 81 10.54 -22.91 -11.91
CA ILE A 81 10.38 -22.11 -10.68
C ILE A 81 9.03 -21.39 -10.68
N LEU A 82 8.68 -20.76 -11.81
CA LEU A 82 7.43 -20.03 -11.94
C LEU A 82 6.21 -20.95 -11.78
N ASP A 83 6.25 -22.15 -12.36
CA ASP A 83 5.18 -23.16 -12.21
C ASP A 83 5.04 -23.59 -10.74
N GLN A 84 6.16 -23.81 -10.06
CA GLN A 84 6.17 -24.19 -8.65
C GLN A 84 5.60 -23.09 -7.74
N GLU A 85 5.90 -21.82 -8.02
CA GLU A 85 5.36 -20.67 -7.30
C GLU A 85 3.85 -20.49 -7.55
N ASP A 86 3.39 -20.70 -8.78
CA ASP A 86 1.97 -20.65 -9.11
C ASP A 86 1.20 -21.74 -8.36
N MET A 87 1.74 -22.96 -8.32
CA MET A 87 1.19 -24.06 -7.53
C MET A 87 1.15 -23.72 -6.05
N ASP A 88 2.22 -23.19 -5.44
CA ASP A 88 2.23 -22.80 -4.02
C ASP A 88 1.17 -21.73 -3.73
N ASN A 89 1.08 -20.71 -4.58
CA ASN A 89 0.09 -19.65 -4.44
C ASN A 89 -1.33 -20.21 -4.58
N HIS A 90 -1.57 -21.12 -5.53
CA HIS A 90 -2.85 -21.79 -5.70
C HIS A 90 -3.22 -22.64 -4.45
N HIS A 91 -2.26 -23.39 -3.90
CA HIS A 91 -2.47 -24.15 -2.66
C HIS A 91 -2.78 -23.23 -1.47
N ARG A 92 -2.09 -22.09 -1.36
CA ARG A 92 -2.32 -21.10 -0.30
C ARG A 92 -3.73 -20.52 -0.37
N VAL A 93 -4.19 -20.14 -1.56
CA VAL A 93 -5.56 -19.61 -1.78
C VAL A 93 -6.60 -20.69 -1.48
N MET A 94 -6.40 -21.92 -1.95
CA MET A 94 -7.32 -23.03 -1.70
C MET A 94 -7.32 -23.52 -0.24
N GLY A 95 -6.21 -23.34 0.49
CA GLY A 95 -6.14 -23.59 1.93
C GLY A 95 -6.89 -22.56 2.76
N GLN A 96 -6.97 -21.31 2.28
CA GLN A 96 -7.72 -20.23 2.94
C GLN A 96 -9.23 -20.33 2.73
N THR A 97 -9.71 -21.02 1.70
CA THR A 97 -11.16 -21.18 1.41
C THR A 97 -11.82 -22.35 2.13
N ARG A 98 -11.08 -23.15 2.90
CA ARG A 98 -11.69 -24.20 3.75
C ARG A 98 -12.18 -23.59 5.07
N PRO A 99 -13.50 -23.52 5.32
CA PRO A 99 -14.00 -23.09 6.62
C PRO A 99 -13.53 -24.08 7.69
N LYS A 100 -13.06 -23.54 8.81
CA LYS A 100 -12.70 -24.31 10.01
C LYS A 100 -13.99 -25.00 10.53
N PRO A 101 -13.97 -26.31 10.83
CA PRO A 101 -15.12 -27.00 11.41
C PRO A 101 -15.47 -26.46 12.80
#